data_AF-A0A814ZBT5-F1
#
_entry.id   AF-A0A814ZBT5-F1
#
_cell.length_a   1.000
_cell.length_b   1.000
_cell.length_c   1.000
_cell.angle_alpha   90.00
_cell.angle_beta   90.00
_cell.angle_gamma   90.00
#
_symmetry.space_group_name_H-M   'P 1'
#
loop_
_entity.id
_entity.type
_entity.pdbx_description
1 polymer ?
#
loop_
_entity_poly.entity_id
_entity_poly.type
_entity_poly.pdbx_seq_one_letter_code
_entity_poly.pdbx_strand_id
1 'polypeptide(L)' 'MENEWTVTPWIFGIAQPTENGYEVRFFHVQRRDCATLVPIILKHVVPGTTVWSDEWVAYKNLQTQYGYDHET' A
#
# COMPACT_ATOMS: atom_id res chain seq x y z
N MET A 1 11.81 5.26 28.41
CA MET A 1 12.81 5.27 27.32
C MET A 1 12.66 3.95 26.58
N GLU A 2 11.74 3.91 25.61
CA GLU A 2 11.47 2.73 24.80
C GLU A 2 12.52 2.66 23.67
N ASN A 3 13.36 1.63 23.75
CA ASN A 3 14.12 0.95 22.70
C ASN A 3 14.06 1.55 21.26
N GLU A 4 15.07 2.37 20.93
CA GLU A 4 15.36 2.97 19.61
C GLU A 4 15.92 2.00 18.54
N TRP A 5 15.70 0.70 18.67
CA TRP A 5 16.02 -0.31 17.65
C TRP A 5 14.75 -1.18 17.54
N THR A 6 13.91 -1.15 16.49
CA THR A 6 14.20 -1.47 15.08
C THR A 6 13.01 -1.06 14.17
N VAL A 7 12.86 0.20 13.78
CA VAL A 7 12.07 0.52 12.57
C VAL A 7 13.04 0.47 11.40
N THR A 8 13.19 -0.71 10.80
CA THR A 8 13.87 -0.80 9.52
C THR A 8 13.01 -0.06 8.50
N PRO A 9 13.53 0.94 7.79
CA PRO A 9 12.77 1.61 6.76
C PRO A 9 12.41 0.61 5.65
N TRP A 10 11.18 0.71 5.15
CA TRP A 10 10.67 -0.10 4.06
C TRP A 10 10.42 0.76 2.82
N ILE A 11 10.54 0.14 1.66
CA ILE A 11 10.03 0.69 0.42
C ILE A 11 8.69 0.00 0.13
N PHE A 12 7.62 0.79 0.12
CA PHE A 12 6.30 0.34 -0.28
C PHE A 12 6.07 0.66 -1.76
N GLY A 13 5.75 -0.36 -2.56
CA GLY A 13 5.50 -0.22 -3.99
C GLY A 13 4.00 -0.31 -4.30
N ILE A 14 3.52 0.57 -5.17
CA ILE A 14 2.18 0.50 -5.75
C ILE A 14 2.31 0.52 -7.27
N ALA A 15 1.63 -0.39 -7.95
CA ALA A 15 1.41 -0.34 -9.39
C ALA A 15 -0.07 -0.05 -9.70
N GLN A 16 -0.29 0.86 -10.65
CA GLN A 16 -1.62 1.19 -11.16
C GLN A 16 -1.66 1.00 -12.68
N PRO A 17 -2.70 0.33 -13.23
CA PRO A 17 -2.90 0.26 -14.67
C PRO A 17 -3.12 1.64 -15.30
N THR A 18 -2.59 1.83 -16.50
CA THR A 18 -2.75 3.01 -17.35
C THR A 18 -3.07 2.56 -18.78
N GLU A 19 -3.47 3.49 -19.65
CA GLU A 19 -3.74 3.17 -21.07
C GLU A 19 -2.54 2.53 -21.79
N ASN A 20 -1.32 2.79 -21.34
CA ASN A 20 -0.08 2.36 -22.00
C ASN A 20 0.78 1.38 -21.16
N GLY A 21 0.20 0.73 -20.15
CA GLY A 21 0.91 -0.20 -19.27
C GLY A 21 0.66 0.10 -17.79
N TYR A 22 1.71 0.23 -16.99
CA TYR A 22 1.61 0.46 -15.55
C TYR A 22 2.41 1.68 -15.10
N GLU A 23 1.81 2.50 -14.25
CA GLU A 23 2.54 3.48 -13.44
C GLU A 23 2.94 2.84 -12.11
N VAL A 24 4.23 2.86 -11.79
CA VAL A 24 4.77 2.31 -10.55
C VAL A 24 5.32 3.44 -9.68
N ARG A 25 4.92 3.45 -8.41
CA ARG A 25 5.38 4.43 -7.42
C ARG A 25 5.95 3.73 -6.19
N PHE A 26 7.03 4.27 -5.66
CA PHE A 26 7.73 3.76 -4.48
C PHE A 26 7.73 4.80 -3.36
N PHE A 27 7.40 4.37 -2.16
CA PHE A 27 7.29 5.22 -0.97
C PHE A 27 8.22 4.70 0.12
N HIS A 28 9.09 5.56 0.61
CA HIS A 28 9.90 5.27 1.79
C HIS A 28 9.03 5.45 3.04
N VAL A 29 8.84 4.37 3.80
CA VAL A 29 8.00 4.36 5.01
C VAL A 29 8.79 3.84 6.20
N GLN A 30 8.59 4.48 7.35
CA GLN A 30 9.24 4.06 8.60
C GLN A 30 8.59 2.82 9.22
N ARG A 31 7.30 2.61 8.94
CA ARG A 31 6.52 1.48 9.45
C ARG A 31 5.72 0.85 8.31
N ARG A 32 5.74 -0.48 8.25
CA ARG A 32 4.94 -1.26 7.30
C ARG A 32 3.68 -1.74 8.02
N ASP A 33 2.74 -0.83 8.27
CA ASP A 33 1.45 -1.10 8.91
C ASP A 33 0.28 -0.38 8.23
N CYS A 34 -0.96 -0.82 8.48
CA CYS A 34 -2.14 -0.25 7.81
C CYS A 34 -2.30 1.25 8.07
N ALA A 35 -1.97 1.70 9.28
CA ALA A 35 -2.04 3.12 9.64
C ALA A 35 -1.09 3.98 8.78
N THR A 36 0.03 3.40 8.32
CA THR A 36 0.97 4.06 7.43
C THR A 36 0.60 3.90 5.95
N LEU A 37 0.19 2.70 5.53
CA LEU A 37 0.07 2.35 4.11
C LEU A 37 -1.29 2.72 3.51
N VAL A 38 -2.39 2.61 4.27
CA VAL A 38 -3.73 2.95 3.77
C VAL A 38 -3.83 4.40 3.32
N PRO A 39 -3.36 5.41 4.08
CA PRO A 39 -3.38 6.80 3.61
C PRO A 39 -2.59 7.02 2.31
N ILE A 40 -1.49 6.28 2.10
CA ILE A 40 -0.71 6.35 0.87
C ILE A 40 -1.53 5.81 -0.31
N ILE A 41 -2.16 4.65 -0.14
CA ILE A 41 -3.04 4.06 -1.16
C ILE A 41 -4.18 5.01 -1.51
N LEU A 42 -4.93 5.50 -0.51
CA LEU A 42 -6.08 6.39 -0.74
C LEU A 42 -5.71 7.70 -1.44
N LYS A 43 -4.49 8.19 -1.22
CA LYS A 43 -3.99 9.42 -1.85
C LYS A 43 -3.54 9.21 -3.29
N HIS A 44 -3.00 8.03 -3.60
CA HIS A 44 -2.30 7.78 -4.86
C HIS A 44 -3.05 6.86 -5.82
N VAL A 45 -4.03 6.09 -5.34
CA VAL A 45 -4.83 5.17 -6.16
C VAL A 45 -6.26 5.67 -6.24
N VAL A 46 -6.82 5.63 -7.44
CA VAL A 46 -8.22 6.01 -7.67
C VAL A 46 -9.15 5.07 -6.88
N PRO A 47 -10.10 5.59 -6.10
CA PRO A 47 -11.09 4.75 -5.42
C PRO A 47 -11.86 3.86 -6.41
N GLY A 48 -12.01 2.58 -6.06
CA GLY A 48 -12.71 1.59 -6.90
C GLY A 48 -11.88 0.95 -8.01
N THR A 49 -10.57 1.19 -8.07
CA THR A 49 -9.64 0.48 -8.99
C THR A 49 -8.78 -0.55 -8.26
N THR A 50 -8.25 -1.55 -8.96
CA THR A 50 -7.37 -2.58 -8.38
C THR A 50 -6.04 -1.99 -7.90
N VAL A 51 -5.63 -2.33 -6.66
CA VAL A 51 -4.33 -1.98 -6.09
C VAL A 51 -3.41 -3.20 -6.20
N TRP A 52 -2.29 -3.05 -6.90
CA TRP A 52 -1.23 -4.08 -6.98
C TRP A 52 -0.07 -3.63 -6.09
N SER A 53 0.22 -4.39 -5.04
CA SER A 53 1.30 -4.12 -4.09
C SER A 53 2.01 -5.40 -3.67
N ASP A 54 3.12 -5.30 -2.93
CA ASP A 54 3.84 -6.46 -2.39
C ASP A 54 2.98 -7.15 -1.31
N GLU A 55 2.13 -8.06 -1.77
CA GLU A 55 1.09 -8.80 -1.05
C GLU A 55 1.34 -8.95 0.46
N TRP A 56 0.67 -8.10 1.24
CA TRP A 56 0.71 -8.18 2.69
C TRP A 56 -0.64 -8.56 3.29
N VAL A 57 -0.61 -9.48 4.25
CA VAL A 57 -1.79 -10.05 4.93
C VAL A 57 -2.73 -8.98 5.52
N ALA A 58 -2.22 -7.80 5.88
CA ALA A 58 -3.04 -6.76 6.48
C ALA A 58 -3.98 -6.06 5.47
N TYR A 59 -3.73 -6.22 4.17
CA TYR A 59 -4.60 -5.71 3.11
C TYR A 59 -5.87 -6.53 2.89
N LYS A 60 -6.04 -7.65 3.59
CA LYS A 60 -7.30 -8.44 3.57
C LYS A 60 -8.54 -7.61 3.93
N ASN A 61 -8.36 -6.50 4.64
CA ASN A 61 -9.45 -5.61 5.00
C ASN A 61 -9.72 -4.52 3.95
N LEU A 62 -8.91 -4.37 2.90
CA LEU A 62 -9.11 -3.33 1.88
C LEU A 62 -10.42 -3.54 1.12
N GLN A 63 -10.72 -4.77 0.75
CA GLN A 63 -11.97 -5.09 0.07
C GLN A 63 -13.18 -4.87 1.00
N THR A 64 -13.10 -5.36 2.24
CA THR A 64 -14.23 -5.31 3.19
C THR A 64 -14.47 -3.92 3.79
N GLN A 65 -13.44 -3.08 3.92
CA GLN A 65 -13.57 -1.74 4.52
C GLN A 65 -13.63 -0.60 3.50
N TYR A 66 -13.01 -0.77 2.32
CA TYR A 66 -12.83 0.34 1.37
C TYR A 66 -13.25 0.01 -0.07
N GLY A 67 -13.70 -1.23 -0.34
CA GLY A 67 -14.24 -1.61 -1.65
C GLY A 67 -13.19 -1.77 -2.76
N TYR A 68 -11.92 -2.01 -2.40
CA TYR A 68 -10.87 -2.30 -3.37
C TYR A 68 -10.82 -3.79 -3.69
N ASP A 69 -10.79 -4.14 -4.97
CA ASP A 69 -10.43 -5.50 -5.39
C ASP A 69 -8.91 -5.67 -5.26
N HIS A 70 -8.51 -6.60 -4.39
CA HIS A 70 -7.11 -6.91 -4.09
C HIS A 70 -6.81 -8.30 -4.61
N GLU A 71 -6.12 -8.36 -5.75
CA GLU A 71 -5.63 -9.62 -6.31
C GLU A 71 -4.25 -9.93 -5.74
N THR A 72 -4.14 -11.13 -5.17
CA THR A 72 -2.91 -11.78 -4.72
C THR A 72 -2.31 -12.57 -5.87
#